data_AF-A0A4R0KGB9-F1
#
_entry.id   AF-A0A4R0KGB9-F1
#
_cell.length_a   1.000
_cell.length_b   1.000
_cell.length_c   1.000
_cell.angle_alpha   90.00
_cell.angle_beta   90.00
_cell.angle_gamma   90.00
#
_symmetry.space_group_name_H-M   'P 1'
#
loop_
_entity.id
_entity.type
_entity.pdbx_description
1 polymer ?
#
loop_
_entity_poly.entity_id
_entity_poly.type
_entity_poly.pdbx_seq_one_letter_code
_entity_poly.pdbx_strand_id
1 'polypeptide(L)'
;MQTLLYRAAIRGFRGTAVLPMNVLRDLHPDLYEREARKYSYRPAAMDNPVPPLGCRWADVVFLSPVHPAPIFDALRESGRIGPSSLSYWTVDAELLDPDRTCILMKRHDPEFRPQPAEDFLPYNPATVATLSTPSEKALNRLRNLNATEPLLPWADIPHILHRGPIPLILFRDKDGNSISV
;
A
#
# COMPACT_ATOMS: atom_id res chain seq x y z
N MET A 1 1.29 -9.34 -20.67
CA MET A 1 2.06 -9.64 -19.45
C MET A 1 1.16 -9.34 -18.28
N GLN A 2 1.08 -10.23 -17.30
CA GLN A 2 0.27 -9.99 -16.10
C GLN A 2 0.92 -8.89 -15.24
N THR A 3 0.15 -7.89 -14.82
CA THR A 3 0.64 -6.82 -13.95
C THR A 3 0.26 -7.16 -12.52
N LEU A 4 1.24 -7.48 -11.68
CA LEU A 4 1.00 -7.84 -10.28
C LEU A 4 1.06 -6.62 -9.37
N LEU A 5 0.12 -6.56 -8.44
CA LEU A 5 0.06 -5.60 -7.35
C LEU A 5 0.40 -6.29 -6.03
N TYR A 6 1.19 -5.63 -5.20
CA TYR A 6 1.78 -6.18 -3.99
C TYR A 6 1.15 -5.60 -2.73
N ARG A 7 0.90 -6.48 -1.75
CA ARG A 7 0.47 -6.12 -0.39
C ARG A 7 1.36 -6.86 0.59
N ALA A 8 1.89 -6.19 1.61
CA ALA A 8 2.54 -6.91 2.70
C ALA A 8 1.55 -7.93 3.33
N ALA A 9 1.98 -9.17 3.52
CA ALA A 9 1.12 -10.24 4.01
C ALA A 9 0.55 -9.88 5.39
N ILE A 10 -0.71 -10.22 5.62
CA ILE A 10 -1.42 -9.83 6.84
C ILE A 10 -1.24 -10.92 7.90
N ARG A 11 -0.58 -10.59 9.01
CA ARG A 11 -0.42 -11.51 10.14
C ARG A 11 -1.73 -11.68 10.91
N GLY A 12 -2.10 -12.93 11.19
CA GLY A 12 -3.34 -13.24 11.90
C GLY A 12 -4.57 -12.76 11.15
N PHE A 13 -4.56 -12.93 9.83
CA PHE A 13 -5.68 -12.60 8.95
C PHE A 13 -6.96 -13.36 9.38
N ARG A 14 -8.12 -12.72 9.23
CA ARG A 14 -9.43 -13.31 9.55
C ARG A 14 -10.44 -12.93 8.48
N GLY A 15 -11.30 -13.86 8.10
CA GLY A 15 -12.36 -13.66 7.11
C GLY A 15 -11.96 -14.04 5.69
N THR A 16 -12.68 -13.51 4.71
CA THR A 16 -12.58 -13.91 3.29
C THR A 16 -12.19 -12.75 2.37
N ALA A 17 -11.80 -11.59 2.93
CA ALA A 17 -11.41 -10.41 2.18
C ALA A 17 -10.38 -9.56 2.94
N VAL A 18 -9.49 -8.91 2.20
CA VAL A 18 -8.64 -7.85 2.74
C VAL A 18 -9.50 -6.62 2.96
N LEU A 19 -9.63 -6.19 4.21
CA LEU A 19 -10.54 -5.13 4.62
C LEU A 19 -9.82 -3.77 4.70
N PRO A 20 -10.48 -2.67 4.31
CA PRO A 20 -10.04 -1.33 4.67
C PRO A 20 -10.23 -1.08 6.17
N MET A 21 -9.54 -0.07 6.71
CA MET A 21 -9.48 0.20 8.15
C MET A 21 -10.86 0.43 8.79
N ASN A 22 -11.76 1.16 8.13
CA ASN A 22 -13.10 1.42 8.68
C ASN A 22 -13.93 0.14 8.82
N VAL A 23 -13.87 -0.75 7.83
CA VAL A 23 -14.56 -2.06 7.91
C VAL A 23 -13.88 -2.97 8.93
N LEU A 24 -12.54 -2.91 9.03
CA LEU A 24 -11.78 -3.66 10.02
C LEU A 24 -12.15 -3.25 11.46
N ARG A 25 -12.37 -1.96 11.71
CA ARG A 25 -12.81 -1.44 13.02
C ARG A 25 -14.11 -2.08 13.47
N ASP A 26 -15.06 -2.19 12.55
CA ASP A 26 -16.42 -2.62 12.88
C ASP A 26 -16.50 -4.16 13.00
N LEU A 27 -15.74 -4.91 12.19
CA LEU A 27 -15.76 -6.38 12.19
C LEU A 27 -14.74 -7.04 13.14
N HIS A 28 -13.55 -6.44 13.27
CA HIS A 28 -12.41 -7.00 14.01
C HIS A 28 -11.66 -5.88 14.77
N PRO A 29 -12.25 -5.29 15.82
CA PRO A 29 -11.69 -4.14 16.51
C PRO A 29 -10.28 -4.37 17.06
N ASP A 30 -9.96 -5.59 17.51
CA ASP A 30 -8.61 -5.95 17.98
C ASP A 30 -7.55 -5.83 16.86
N LEU A 31 -7.90 -6.26 15.65
CA LEU A 31 -7.04 -6.11 14.47
C LEU A 31 -6.94 -4.64 14.05
N TYR A 32 -8.04 -3.89 14.11
CA TYR A 32 -8.03 -2.45 13.83
C TYR A 32 -7.09 -1.71 14.77
N GLU A 33 -7.20 -1.91 16.09
CA GLU A 33 -6.34 -1.26 17.08
C GLU A 33 -4.85 -1.56 16.83
N ARG A 34 -4.53 -2.81 16.45
CA ARG A 34 -3.17 -3.19 16.07
C ARG A 34 -2.69 -2.43 14.83
N GLU A 35 -3.47 -2.41 13.76
CA GLU A 35 -3.08 -1.79 12.49
C GLU A 35 -3.11 -0.26 12.56
N ALA A 36 -3.98 0.32 13.38
CA ALA A 36 -4.13 1.76 13.57
C ALA A 36 -2.94 2.38 14.34
N ARG A 37 -2.23 1.60 15.15
CA ARG A 37 -1.01 2.05 15.86
C ARG A 37 0.02 2.70 14.95
N LYS A 38 0.13 2.28 13.68
CA LYS A 38 1.07 2.89 12.73
C LYS A 38 0.72 4.33 12.37
N TYR A 39 -0.48 4.80 12.69
CA TYR A 39 -0.95 6.17 12.52
C TYR A 39 -0.97 6.97 13.82
N SER A 40 -0.49 6.44 14.95
CA SER A 40 -0.58 7.11 16.27
C SER A 40 0.00 8.52 16.31
N TYR A 41 1.08 8.76 15.57
CA TYR A 41 1.72 10.08 15.45
C TYR A 41 1.15 10.97 14.34
N ARG A 42 0.18 10.47 13.57
CA ARG A 42 -0.50 11.20 12.47
C ARG A 42 -1.96 10.71 12.29
N PRO A 43 -2.81 10.75 13.33
CA PRO A 43 -4.14 10.13 13.28
C PRO A 43 -5.01 10.72 12.16
N ALA A 44 -4.88 12.03 11.90
CA ALA A 44 -5.59 12.75 10.83
C ALA A 44 -5.34 12.17 9.43
N ALA A 45 -4.23 11.45 9.20
CA ALA A 45 -3.98 10.80 7.91
C ALA A 45 -5.09 9.81 7.54
N MET A 46 -5.73 9.14 8.51
CA MET A 46 -6.83 8.22 8.22
C MET A 46 -8.06 8.92 7.61
N ASP A 47 -8.17 10.24 7.80
CA ASP A 47 -9.26 11.07 7.29
C ASP A 47 -8.94 11.77 5.96
N ASN A 48 -7.72 11.62 5.43
CA ASN A 48 -7.38 12.29 4.18
C ASN A 48 -8.30 11.83 3.04
N PRO A 49 -8.74 12.76 2.17
CA PRO A 49 -9.62 12.41 1.07
C PRO A 49 -8.88 11.58 0.01
N VAL A 50 -9.63 10.71 -0.65
CA VAL A 50 -9.28 10.03 -1.90
C VAL A 50 -10.28 10.52 -2.96
N PRO A 51 -10.03 11.68 -3.58
CA PRO A 51 -11.06 12.41 -4.32
C PRO A 51 -11.75 11.60 -5.43
N PRO A 52 -11.02 10.86 -6.31
CA PRO A 52 -11.67 10.13 -7.39
C PRO A 52 -12.63 9.03 -6.92
N LEU A 53 -12.42 8.53 -5.70
CA LEU A 53 -13.23 7.45 -5.13
C LEU A 53 -14.30 7.96 -4.17
N GLY A 54 -14.37 9.28 -3.92
CA GLY A 54 -15.35 9.89 -3.00
C GLY A 54 -15.32 9.28 -1.60
N CYS A 55 -14.14 8.94 -1.09
CA CYS A 55 -13.96 8.28 0.21
C CYS A 55 -12.71 8.78 0.95
N ARG A 56 -12.41 8.21 2.12
CA ARG A 56 -11.23 8.56 2.92
C ARG A 56 -10.14 7.50 2.82
N TRP A 57 -8.95 7.85 3.29
CA TRP A 57 -7.79 6.96 3.42
C TRP A 57 -8.16 5.67 4.18
N ALA A 58 -8.98 5.76 5.23
CA ALA A 58 -9.44 4.60 5.99
C ALA A 58 -10.44 3.66 5.26
N ASP A 59 -10.96 4.06 4.09
CA ASP A 59 -11.94 3.29 3.30
C ASP A 59 -11.30 2.47 2.17
N VAL A 60 -9.99 2.57 1.96
CA VAL A 60 -9.30 1.91 0.85
C VAL A 60 -8.28 0.87 1.33
N VAL A 61 -8.09 -0.18 0.53
CA VAL A 61 -6.97 -1.11 0.63
C VAL A 61 -5.81 -0.58 -0.19
N PHE A 62 -4.62 -0.57 0.41
CA PHE A 62 -3.37 -0.13 -0.24
C PHE A 62 -2.67 -1.30 -0.90
N LEU A 63 -2.37 -1.16 -2.18
CA LEU A 63 -1.48 -2.05 -2.91
C LEU A 63 -0.35 -1.21 -3.52
N SER A 64 0.75 -1.87 -3.85
CA SER A 64 1.90 -1.28 -4.54
C SER A 64 2.01 -1.90 -5.93
N PRO A 65 2.18 -1.13 -7.01
CA PRO A 65 2.58 -1.70 -8.31
C PRO A 65 4.05 -2.15 -8.30
N VAL A 66 4.83 -1.67 -7.34
CA VAL A 66 6.26 -1.97 -7.20
C VAL A 66 6.46 -3.18 -6.29
N HIS A 67 7.28 -4.12 -6.75
CA HIS A 67 7.74 -5.26 -5.95
C HIS A 67 8.49 -4.77 -4.70
N PRO A 68 8.29 -5.36 -3.51
CA PRO A 68 8.90 -4.86 -2.28
C PRO A 68 10.44 -4.96 -2.25
N ALA A 69 11.03 -5.97 -2.89
CA ALA A 69 12.50 -6.19 -2.86
C ALA A 69 13.34 -4.91 -3.11
N PRO A 70 13.23 -4.20 -4.25
CA PRO A 70 14.05 -3.00 -4.49
C PRO A 70 13.87 -1.89 -3.45
N ILE A 71 12.67 -1.78 -2.85
CA ILE A 71 12.39 -0.81 -1.79
C ILE A 71 13.19 -1.15 -0.52
N PHE A 72 13.16 -2.43 -0.10
CA PHE A 72 13.86 -2.87 1.11
C PHE A 72 15.36 -3.05 0.89
N ASP A 73 15.81 -3.31 -0.34
CA ASP A 73 17.23 -3.28 -0.71
C ASP A 73 17.80 -1.88 -0.53
N ALA A 74 17.17 -0.87 -1.13
CA ALA A 74 17.56 0.52 -0.96
C ALA A 74 17.49 0.99 0.50
N LEU A 75 16.50 0.54 1.27
CA LEU A 75 16.42 0.85 2.69
C LEU A 75 17.62 0.28 3.47
N ARG A 76 18.02 -0.97 3.19
CA ARG A 76 19.16 -1.61 3.86
C ARG A 76 20.49 -0.92 3.57
N GLU A 77 20.65 -0.36 2.37
CA GLU A 77 21.84 0.42 1.98
C GLU A 77 22.05 1.66 2.86
N SER A 78 21.00 2.24 3.46
CA SER A 78 21.12 3.36 4.41
C SER A 78 21.60 2.96 5.80
N GLY A 79 21.83 1.66 6.06
CA GLY A 79 22.08 1.14 7.41
C GLY A 79 20.83 1.08 8.29
N ARG A 80 19.67 1.54 7.80
CA ARG A 80 18.38 1.37 8.48
C ARG A 80 17.88 -0.07 8.27
N ILE A 81 17.56 -0.76 9.36
CA ILE A 81 17.07 -2.14 9.30
C ILE A 81 15.54 -2.14 9.27
N GLY A 82 14.97 -2.57 8.14
CA GLY A 82 13.55 -2.96 8.03
C GLY A 82 13.31 -4.38 8.56
N PRO A 83 12.09 -4.95 8.40
CA PRO A 83 11.87 -6.37 8.67
C PRO A 83 12.86 -7.23 7.85
N SER A 84 13.45 -8.25 8.50
CA SER A 84 14.45 -9.15 7.91
C SER A 84 13.93 -9.91 6.69
N SER A 85 12.62 -10.17 6.64
CA SER A 85 11.90 -10.58 5.45
C SER A 85 10.50 -9.97 5.46
N LEU A 86 10.05 -9.48 4.29
CA LEU A 86 8.67 -9.06 4.10
C LEU A 86 7.96 -10.12 3.26
N SER A 87 7.11 -10.93 3.89
CA SER A 87 6.14 -11.72 3.16
C SER A 87 5.13 -10.78 2.49
N TYR A 88 4.76 -11.07 1.25
CA TYR A 88 3.77 -10.30 0.50
C TYR A 88 2.80 -11.24 -0.20
N TRP A 89 1.63 -10.68 -0.50
CA TRP A 89 0.63 -11.27 -1.37
C TRP A 89 0.56 -10.44 -2.65
N THR A 90 0.16 -11.10 -3.73
CA THR A 90 -0.04 -10.48 -5.03
C THR A 90 -1.49 -10.57 -5.46
N VAL A 91 -1.97 -9.59 -6.21
CA VAL A 91 -3.24 -9.62 -6.93
C VAL A 91 -3.00 -9.13 -8.35
N ASP A 92 -3.67 -9.73 -9.33
CA ASP A 92 -3.62 -9.27 -10.71
C ASP A 92 -4.36 -7.94 -10.85
N ALA A 93 -3.70 -6.94 -11.43
CA ALA A 93 -4.27 -5.63 -11.69
C ALA A 93 -5.55 -5.71 -12.54
N GLU A 94 -5.65 -6.67 -13.46
CA GLU A 94 -6.82 -6.84 -14.33
C GLU A 94 -8.08 -7.31 -13.57
N LEU A 95 -7.93 -7.79 -12.33
CA LEU A 95 -9.05 -8.29 -11.52
C LEU A 95 -9.69 -7.22 -10.62
N LEU A 96 -9.13 -6.01 -10.58
CA LEU A 96 -9.67 -4.92 -9.79
C LEU A 96 -10.71 -4.12 -10.58
N ASP A 97 -11.81 -3.78 -9.91
CA ASP A 97 -12.84 -2.88 -10.44
C ASP A 97 -12.27 -1.46 -10.65
N PRO A 98 -12.18 -0.97 -11.90
CA PRO A 98 -11.64 0.36 -12.18
C PRO A 98 -12.44 1.50 -11.55
N ASP A 99 -13.75 1.37 -11.36
CA ASP A 99 -14.59 2.41 -10.78
C ASP A 99 -14.41 2.54 -9.27
N ARG A 100 -13.82 1.51 -8.65
CA ARG A 100 -13.47 1.47 -7.22
C ARG A 100 -11.98 1.62 -6.98
N THR A 101 -11.19 1.84 -8.02
CA THR A 101 -9.73 1.86 -7.91
C THR A 101 -9.15 3.15 -8.48
N CYS A 102 -8.11 3.68 -7.86
CA CYS A 102 -7.33 4.76 -8.45
C CYS A 102 -5.83 4.54 -8.23
N ILE A 103 -5.02 5.21 -9.05
CA ILE A 103 -3.58 5.29 -8.86
C ILE A 103 -3.29 6.54 -8.04
N LEU A 104 -2.45 6.44 -7.03
CA LEU A 104 -1.91 7.57 -6.29
C LEU A 104 -0.41 7.68 -6.57
N MET A 105 -0.01 8.78 -7.21
CA MET A 105 1.38 9.20 -7.37
C MET A 105 1.89 9.76 -6.04
N LYS A 106 2.10 8.88 -5.06
CA LYS A 106 2.43 9.27 -3.69
C LYS A 106 3.73 10.08 -3.66
N ARG A 107 3.67 11.25 -3.04
CA ARG A 107 4.84 12.07 -2.69
C ARG A 107 5.11 12.01 -1.20
N HIS A 108 6.37 11.97 -0.78
CA HIS A 108 6.71 12.19 0.60
C HIS A 108 6.42 13.65 0.98
N ASP A 109 5.65 13.83 2.06
CA ASP A 109 5.38 15.13 2.66
C ASP A 109 5.81 15.03 4.14
N PRO A 110 6.85 15.76 4.57
CA PRO A 110 7.34 15.71 5.95
C PRO A 110 6.31 16.14 7.00
N GLU A 111 5.30 16.93 6.60
CA GLU A 111 4.22 17.40 7.46
C GLU A 111 2.96 16.51 7.36
N PHE A 112 3.03 15.42 6.58
CA PHE A 112 1.94 14.47 6.38
C PHE A 112 0.64 15.09 5.85
N ARG A 113 0.76 16.19 5.08
CA ARG A 113 -0.40 16.84 4.47
C ARG A 113 -1.11 15.90 3.49
N PRO A 114 -2.43 16.07 3.29
CA PRO A 114 -3.16 15.35 2.24
C PRO A 114 -2.50 15.50 0.87
N GLN A 115 -2.56 14.45 0.06
CA GLN A 115 -2.12 14.52 -1.33
C GLN A 115 -3.16 15.36 -2.10
N PRO A 116 -2.74 16.29 -2.95
CA PRO A 116 -3.66 17.06 -3.76
C PRO A 116 -4.25 16.20 -4.88
N ALA A 117 -5.37 16.66 -5.44
CA ALA A 117 -6.20 15.85 -6.34
C ALA A 117 -5.46 15.43 -7.62
N GLU A 118 -4.52 16.24 -8.11
CA GLU A 118 -3.73 15.95 -9.31
C GLU A 118 -2.77 14.76 -9.17
N ASP A 119 -2.44 14.34 -7.94
CA ASP A 119 -1.64 13.13 -7.71
C ASP A 119 -2.45 11.84 -7.88
N PHE A 120 -3.77 11.95 -8.00
CA PHE A 120 -4.65 10.80 -8.20
C PHE A 120 -5.02 10.67 -9.68
N LEU A 121 -4.71 9.50 -10.26
CA LEU A 121 -5.02 9.19 -11.64
C LEU A 121 -6.13 8.12 -11.71
N PRO A 122 -6.96 8.13 -12.77
CA PRO A 122 -7.87 7.02 -13.05
C PRO A 122 -7.11 5.68 -13.11
N TYR A 123 -7.76 4.62 -12.65
CA TYR A 123 -7.16 3.30 -12.70
C TYR A 123 -7.15 2.73 -14.11
N ASN A 124 -5.98 2.26 -14.53
CA ASN A 124 -5.79 1.55 -15.78
C ASN A 124 -4.64 0.55 -15.62
N PRO A 125 -4.87 -0.77 -15.74
CA PRO A 125 -3.81 -1.78 -15.61
C PRO A 125 -2.58 -1.56 -16.52
N ALA A 126 -2.76 -1.01 -17.72
CA ALA A 126 -1.65 -0.67 -18.60
C ALA A 126 -0.82 0.51 -18.05
N THR A 127 -1.46 1.52 -17.46
CA THR A 127 -0.76 2.61 -16.76
C THR A 127 -0.06 2.08 -15.50
N VAL A 128 -0.69 1.17 -14.77
CA VAL A 128 -0.08 0.53 -13.60
C VAL A 128 1.20 -0.23 -13.97
N ALA A 129 1.21 -0.93 -15.11
CA ALA A 129 2.38 -1.68 -15.58
C ALA A 129 3.61 -0.78 -15.75
N THR A 130 3.43 0.46 -16.23
CA THR A 130 4.54 1.42 -16.38
C THR A 130 5.08 1.95 -15.06
N LEU A 131 4.36 1.74 -13.95
CA LEU A 131 4.70 2.16 -12.60
C LEU A 131 5.25 1.03 -11.73
N SER A 132 5.54 -0.14 -12.31
CA SER A 132 6.00 -1.34 -11.59
C SER A 132 7.46 -1.28 -11.13
N THR A 133 8.21 -0.29 -11.61
CA THR A 133 9.59 -0.02 -11.20
C THR A 133 9.63 1.24 -10.34
N PRO A 134 10.30 1.22 -9.17
CA PRO A 134 10.44 2.41 -8.34
C PRO A 134 11.28 3.48 -9.06
N SER A 135 10.96 4.74 -8.84
CA SER A 135 11.78 5.84 -9.38
C SER A 135 13.13 5.91 -8.67
N GLU A 136 14.17 6.34 -9.39
CA GLU A 136 15.49 6.59 -8.78
C GLU A 136 15.42 7.62 -7.65
N LYS A 137 14.51 8.59 -7.75
CA LYS A 137 14.27 9.55 -6.66
C LYS A 137 13.82 8.84 -5.38
N ALA A 138 12.88 7.90 -5.49
CA ALA A 138 12.38 7.15 -4.35
C ALA A 138 13.47 6.24 -3.74
N LEU A 139 14.23 5.53 -4.59
CA LEU A 139 15.35 4.70 -4.15
C LEU A 139 16.44 5.53 -3.47
N ASN A 140 16.81 6.67 -4.07
CA ASN A 140 17.83 7.55 -3.52
C ASN A 140 17.44 8.11 -2.14
N ARG A 141 16.17 8.46 -1.93
CA ARG A 141 15.68 8.85 -0.59
C ARG A 141 15.87 7.72 0.43
N LEU A 142 15.52 6.48 0.07
CA LEU A 142 15.63 5.33 0.95
C LEU A 142 17.08 5.00 1.30
N ARG A 143 18.00 5.10 0.35
CA ARG A 143 19.46 4.89 0.52
C ARG A 143 20.11 5.90 1.45
N ASN A 144 19.53 7.10 1.59
CA ASN A 144 20.13 8.22 2.31
C ASN A 144 19.32 8.64 3.56
N LEU A 145 18.44 7.78 4.08
CA LEU A 145 17.73 8.07 5.33
C LEU A 145 18.73 8.22 6.49
N ASN A 146 18.59 9.30 7.26
CA ASN A 146 19.37 9.46 8.48
C ASN A 146 18.81 8.61 9.64
N ALA A 147 19.46 8.62 10.80
CA ALA A 147 19.07 7.79 11.94
C ALA A 147 17.71 8.16 12.58
N THR A 148 17.24 9.40 12.44
CA THR A 148 16.06 9.94 13.13
C THR A 148 14.82 10.01 12.25
N GLU A 149 14.98 9.96 10.93
CA GLU A 149 13.85 9.97 10.01
C GLU A 149 12.92 8.74 10.18
N PRO A 150 11.60 8.90 10.05
CA PRO A 150 10.67 7.79 10.14
C PRO A 150 10.87 6.79 8.99
N LEU A 151 10.74 5.50 9.30
CA LEU A 151 10.78 4.45 8.28
C LEU A 151 9.46 4.45 7.49
N LEU A 152 9.49 5.09 6.32
CA LEU A 152 8.40 5.13 5.35
C LEU A 152 8.86 4.52 4.03
N PRO A 153 8.95 3.17 3.92
CA PRO A 153 9.50 2.50 2.75
C PRO A 153 8.73 2.84 1.46
N TRP A 154 7.41 2.95 1.56
CA TRP A 154 6.55 3.26 0.42
C TRP A 154 6.34 4.76 0.17
N ALA A 155 6.96 5.67 0.93
CA ALA A 155 6.91 7.08 0.54
C ALA A 155 7.63 7.27 -0.81
N ASP A 156 7.10 8.13 -1.68
CA ASP A 156 7.54 8.29 -3.08
C ASP A 156 7.37 7.07 -3.99
N ILE A 157 6.69 6.02 -3.52
CA ILE A 157 6.31 4.86 -4.35
C ILE A 157 4.84 5.02 -4.76
N PRO A 158 4.47 4.86 -6.05
CA PRO A 158 3.07 4.87 -6.46
C PRO A 158 2.25 3.84 -5.67
N HIS A 159 0.99 4.15 -5.40
CA HIS A 159 0.06 3.23 -4.74
C HIS A 159 -1.15 2.99 -5.62
N ILE A 160 -1.74 1.81 -5.49
CA ILE A 160 -3.07 1.51 -5.99
C ILE A 160 -4.02 1.48 -4.80
N LEU A 161 -5.04 2.32 -4.86
CA LEU A 161 -6.04 2.46 -3.80
C LEU A 161 -7.34 1.84 -4.28
N HIS A 162 -7.81 0.79 -3.62
CA HIS A 162 -9.09 0.17 -3.93
C HIS A 162 -10.09 0.46 -2.80
N ARG A 163 -11.20 1.13 -3.10
CA ARG A 163 -12.25 1.45 -2.12
C ARG A 163 -13.00 0.18 -1.73
N GLY A 164 -13.04 -0.11 -0.44
CA GLY A 164 -13.76 -1.25 0.13
C GLY A 164 -12.94 -2.56 0.15
N PRO A 165 -13.57 -3.68 0.55
CA PRO A 165 -12.90 -4.97 0.66
C PRO A 165 -12.47 -5.54 -0.68
N ILE A 166 -11.31 -6.23 -0.71
CA ILE A 166 -10.86 -7.06 -1.84
C ILE A 166 -10.96 -8.54 -1.45
N PRO A 167 -11.69 -9.39 -2.19
CA PRO A 167 -11.81 -10.81 -1.86
C PRO A 167 -10.44 -11.52 -1.79
N LEU A 168 -10.25 -12.34 -0.75
CA LEU A 168 -8.99 -13.07 -0.51
C LEU A 168 -8.66 -14.03 -1.66
N ILE A 169 -9.68 -14.60 -2.29
CA ILE A 169 -9.53 -15.52 -3.43
C ILE A 169 -8.83 -14.89 -4.64
N LEU A 170 -8.75 -13.56 -4.71
CA LEU A 170 -7.99 -12.85 -5.74
C LEU A 170 -6.49 -12.79 -5.44
N PHE A 171 -6.09 -13.02 -4.18
CA PHE A 171 -4.70 -12.95 -3.76
C PHE A 171 -3.95 -14.27 -3.96
N ARG A 172 -2.66 -14.15 -4.22
CA ARG A 172 -1.69 -15.27 -4.21
C ARG A 172 -0.54 -14.98 -3.26
N ASP A 173 0.08 -16.01 -2.74
CA ASP A 173 1.34 -15.87 -2.00
C ASP A 173 2.51 -15.60 -2.95
N LYS A 174 3.71 -15.45 -2.40
CA LYS A 174 4.95 -15.23 -3.17
C LYS A 174 5.27 -16.35 -4.17
N ASP A 175 4.74 -17.56 -3.94
CA ASP A 175 4.98 -18.75 -4.75
C ASP A 175 3.83 -18.99 -5.75
N GLY A 176 2.82 -18.11 -5.77
CA GLY A 176 1.69 -18.17 -6.69
C GLY A 176 0.52 -19.03 -6.20
N ASN A 177 0.53 -19.50 -4.95
CA ASN A 177 -0.54 -20.31 -4.39
C ASN A 177 -1.69 -19.45 -3.88
N SER A 178 -2.90 -20.01 -3.84
CA SER A 178 -4.03 -19.35 -3.19
C SER A 178 -3.77 -19.16 -1.70
N ILE A 179 -4.17 -18.01 -1.14
CA ILE A 179 -4.09 -17.78 0.30
C ILE A 179 -5.21 -18.54 0.99
N SER A 180 -4.85 -19.49 1.86
CA SER A 180 -5.76 -20.10 2.82
C SER A 180 -5.52 -19.52 4.22
N VAL A 181 -6.59 -19.47 5.02
CA VAL A 181 -6.60 -18.95 6.39
C VAL A 181 -6.91 -20.07 7.36
#